data_AF-A0A918PH18-F1
#
_entry.id   AF-A0A918PH18-F1
#
_cell.length_a   1.000
_cell.length_b   1.000
_cell.length_c   1.000
_cell.angle_alpha   90.00
_cell.angle_beta   90.00
_cell.angle_gamma   90.00
#
_symmetry.space_group_name_H-M   'P 1'
#
loop_
_entity.id
_entity.type
_entity.pdbx_description
1 polymer ?
#
loop_
_entity_poly.entity_id
_entity_poly.type
_entity_poly.pdbx_seq_one_letter_code
_entity_poly.pdbx_strand_id
1 'polypeptide(L)'
;MIIACPACSTRYAVPDSAIGLEGRTVRCAKCRHSWFQEGPELELAATTAVPPAAQAASAPPPTAPPVSRPVPAAARQQEPVPAPAPAPVQQPAPADDLCANPVSAHRPRVYDDVAEGPGARRYRNDDDGRSSFDHAPPFRPRRNWTRIATYASAVFAVAALSLAAAVAWFGVPDWLPLPRPVFAQAQADLQLNFPARRQDRKPLPDGTEFFSVSGTISNIGQQTRAVPSLLVVLRDKRERIVYEKELVPPKAKLAPGEAMTVNEALTDIPRASAAAEIGWKPD
;
A
#
# COMPACT_ATOMS: atom_id res chain seq x y z
N MET A 1 15.06 2.02 34.83
CA MET A 1 14.38 3.30 35.18
C MET A 1 13.00 3.07 35.82
N ILE A 2 12.35 4.11 36.35
CA ILE A 2 10.93 4.08 36.78
C ILE A 2 10.09 4.91 35.80
N ILE A 3 8.98 4.34 35.31
CA ILE A 3 8.02 5.01 34.44
C ILE A 3 6.67 5.17 35.15
N ALA A 4 5.90 6.20 34.81
CA ALA A 4 4.58 6.47 35.39
C ALA A 4 3.52 6.57 34.30
N CYS A 5 2.37 5.91 34.50
CA CYS A 5 1.26 6.04 33.58
C CYS A 5 0.63 7.44 33.66
N PRO A 6 0.49 8.18 32.55
CA PRO A 6 -0.08 9.53 32.56
C PRO A 6 -1.58 9.57 32.90
N ALA A 7 -2.31 8.46 32.69
CA ALA A 7 -3.75 8.39 32.91
C ALA A 7 -4.17 8.06 34.36
N CYS A 8 -3.35 7.33 35.12
CA CYS A 8 -3.70 6.87 36.47
C CYS A 8 -2.53 6.89 37.47
N SER A 9 -1.45 7.59 37.12
CA SER A 9 -0.25 7.84 37.93
C SER A 9 0.39 6.60 38.58
N THR A 10 0.13 5.41 38.05
CA THR A 10 0.69 4.16 38.57
C THR A 10 2.13 4.02 38.09
N ARG A 11 3.05 3.70 39.01
CA ARG A 11 4.50 3.65 38.77
C ARG A 11 4.95 2.20 38.54
N TYR A 12 5.85 2.01 37.58
CA TYR A 12 6.43 0.70 37.24
C TYR A 12 7.95 0.80 37.19
N ALA A 13 8.64 -0.13 37.85
CA ALA A 13 10.09 -0.29 37.69
C ALA A 13 10.34 -1.16 36.45
N VAL A 14 11.04 -0.62 35.45
CA VAL A 14 11.30 -1.29 34.17
C VAL A 14 12.80 -1.24 33.88
N PRO A 15 13.44 -2.37 33.50
CA PRO A 15 14.84 -2.36 33.08
C PRO A 15 15.02 -1.54 31.81
N ASP A 16 16.12 -0.81 31.71
CA ASP A 16 16.39 0.14 30.63
C ASP A 16 16.48 -0.54 29.25
N SER A 17 16.97 -1.78 29.23
CA SER A 17 16.99 -2.65 28.05
C SER A 17 15.61 -2.99 27.49
N ALA A 18 14.54 -2.91 28.30
CA ALA A 18 13.19 -3.21 27.83
C ALA A 18 12.53 -2.03 27.10
N ILE A 19 12.98 -0.80 27.31
CA ILE A 19 12.54 0.36 26.51
C ILE A 19 13.44 0.51 25.28
N GLY A 20 14.75 0.28 25.43
CA GLY A 20 15.73 0.51 24.36
C GLY A 20 16.03 2.00 24.14
N LEU A 21 17.09 2.32 23.40
CA LEU A 21 17.54 3.71 23.18
C LEU A 21 16.58 4.53 22.31
N GLU A 22 15.93 3.88 21.34
CA GLU A 22 14.96 4.50 20.41
C GLU A 22 13.62 4.82 21.08
N GLY A 23 13.41 4.39 22.34
CA GLY A 23 12.10 4.43 23.00
C GLY A 23 11.14 3.33 22.54
N ARG A 24 10.05 3.13 23.30
CA ARG A 24 9.04 2.10 23.02
C ARG A 24 7.65 2.51 23.50
N THR A 25 6.61 2.12 22.76
CA THR A 25 5.23 2.20 23.25
C THR A 25 4.98 1.18 24.36
N VAL A 26 4.51 1.65 25.51
CA VAL A 26 4.18 0.84 26.70
C VAL A 26 2.70 0.98 27.04
N ARG A 27 2.14 -0.04 27.68
CA ARG A 27 0.72 -0.07 28.09
C ARG A 27 0.60 -0.28 29.59
N CYS A 28 -0.22 0.53 30.25
CA CYS A 28 -0.47 0.40 31.68
C CYS A 28 -1.25 -0.88 31.99
N ALA A 29 -0.80 -1.66 32.97
CA ALA A 29 -1.53 -2.85 33.41
C ALA A 29 -2.82 -2.51 34.19
N LYS A 30 -2.90 -1.33 34.82
CA LYS A 30 -4.04 -0.89 35.65
C LYS A 30 -5.19 -0.31 34.82
N CYS A 31 -4.92 0.70 33.99
CA CYS A 31 -5.95 1.41 33.22
C CYS A 31 -5.92 1.11 31.72
N ARG A 32 -4.99 0.25 31.26
CA ARG A 32 -4.83 -0.15 29.85
C ARG A 32 -4.48 0.97 28.87
N HIS A 33 -4.21 2.18 29.35
CA HIS A 33 -3.74 3.31 28.53
C HIS A 33 -2.34 3.03 27.96
N SER A 34 -2.16 3.27 26.65
CA SER A 34 -0.90 3.11 25.94
C SER A 34 -0.25 4.46 25.64
N TRP A 35 1.02 4.63 26.00
CA TRP A 35 1.80 5.83 25.72
C TRP A 35 3.21 5.48 25.25
N PHE A 36 3.93 6.42 24.65
CA PHE A 36 5.31 6.23 24.21
C PHE A 36 6.28 6.64 25.33
N GLN A 37 7.28 5.81 25.61
CA GLN A 37 8.34 6.09 26.57
C GLN A 37 9.66 6.20 25.82
N GLU A 38 10.34 7.33 25.99
CA GLU A 38 11.67 7.58 25.44
C GLU A 38 12.73 6.73 26.16
N GLY A 39 13.75 6.30 25.43
CA GLY A 39 14.88 5.55 25.97
C GLY A 39 15.75 6.40 26.89
N PRO A 40 16.58 5.78 27.74
CA PRO A 40 17.58 6.51 28.51
C PRO A 40 18.63 7.08 27.55
N GLU A 41 18.85 8.40 27.62
CA GLU A 41 19.83 9.11 26.82
C GLU A 41 21.23 8.80 27.33
N LEU A 42 21.88 7.78 26.76
CA LEU A 42 23.29 7.51 26.99
C LEU A 42 24.12 8.40 26.05
N GLU A 43 24.78 9.40 26.63
CA GLU A 43 26.01 10.05 26.14
C GLU A 43 25.99 10.74 24.75
N LEU A 44 24.91 11.42 24.35
CA LEU A 44 25.02 12.54 23.39
C LEU A 44 24.96 13.93 24.05
N ALA A 45 24.67 14.00 25.36
CA ALA A 45 24.61 15.24 26.12
C ALA A 45 25.99 15.74 26.62
N ALA A 46 27.10 15.03 26.34
CA ALA A 46 28.45 15.45 26.72
C ALA A 46 29.12 16.40 25.70
N THR A 47 28.40 16.89 24.68
CA THR A 47 28.86 17.96 23.77
C THR A 47 27.94 19.18 23.78
N THR A 48 27.23 19.42 24.89
CA THR A 48 26.51 20.68 25.11
C THR A 48 26.75 21.21 26.53
N ALA A 49 28.02 21.19 26.98
CA ALA A 49 28.47 22.07 28.05
C ALA A 49 29.27 23.20 27.40
N VAL A 50 28.62 24.32 27.13
CA VAL A 50 29.25 25.59 26.74
C VAL A 50 30.03 26.11 27.96
N PRO A 51 31.37 26.23 27.93
CA PRO A 51 32.09 26.98 28.94
C PRO A 51 31.91 28.49 28.66
N PRO A 52 31.76 29.35 29.69
CA PRO A 52 31.63 30.79 29.48
C PRO A 52 32.96 31.36 28.96
N ALA A 53 32.84 32.27 28.00
CA ALA A 53 33.94 32.91 27.29
C ALA A 53 34.87 33.71 28.22
N ALA A 54 36.17 33.48 28.09
CA ALA A 54 37.21 34.45 28.46
C ALA A 54 38.47 34.28 27.58
N GLN A 55 38.67 35.27 26.71
CA GLN A 55 39.94 35.88 26.28
C GLN A 55 40.94 35.12 25.39
N ALA A 56 41.04 35.64 24.17
CA ALA A 56 42.25 36.14 23.49
C ALA A 56 43.38 35.20 22.99
N ALA A 57 43.86 35.57 21.78
CA ALA A 57 45.18 35.36 21.17
C ALA A 57 45.33 34.24 20.10
N SER A 58 45.23 34.69 18.84
CA SER A 58 46.16 34.52 17.70
C SER A 58 46.91 33.19 17.46
N ALA A 59 46.66 32.54 16.30
CA ALA A 59 47.64 31.96 15.36
C ALA A 59 46.96 31.23 14.17
N PRO A 60 47.60 31.10 12.98
CA PRO A 60 46.94 30.95 11.66
C PRO A 60 46.52 29.51 11.31
N PRO A 61 45.68 29.32 10.25
CA PRO A 61 45.10 28.02 9.93
C PRO A 61 46.12 27.06 9.29
N PRO A 62 46.17 25.78 9.71
CA PRO A 62 46.83 24.75 8.93
C PRO A 62 45.93 24.27 7.78
N THR A 63 46.56 24.26 6.61
CA THR A 63 46.23 23.68 5.31
C THR A 63 45.33 22.44 5.33
N ALA A 64 44.28 22.47 4.52
CA ALA A 64 43.43 21.34 4.18
C ALA A 64 44.16 20.31 3.28
N PRO A 65 44.02 19.00 3.53
CA PRO A 65 44.27 17.99 2.51
C PRO A 65 43.00 17.71 1.68
N PRO A 66 43.15 17.33 0.38
CA PRO A 66 42.07 17.31 -0.58
C PRO A 66 41.19 16.05 -0.53
N VAL A 67 39.95 16.30 -0.96
CA VAL A 67 38.90 15.35 -1.32
C VAL A 67 39.44 14.22 -2.21
N SER A 68 39.08 12.98 -1.88
CA SER A 68 39.23 11.82 -2.76
C SER A 68 37.92 11.03 -2.81
N ARG A 69 37.26 11.01 -3.96
CA ARG A 69 36.20 10.07 -4.34
C ARG A 69 36.16 10.02 -5.88
N PRO A 70 35.64 8.96 -6.52
CA PRO A 70 35.95 7.53 -6.44
C PRO A 70 36.56 7.03 -7.76
N VAL A 71 37.19 5.85 -7.76
CA VAL A 71 37.45 5.08 -8.99
C VAL A 71 36.46 3.90 -9.03
N PRO A 72 35.55 3.81 -10.01
CA PRO A 72 34.75 2.63 -10.22
C PRO A 72 35.58 1.58 -10.96
N ALA A 73 35.90 0.49 -10.27
CA ALA A 73 36.53 -0.68 -10.89
C ALA A 73 35.48 -1.46 -11.70
N ALA A 74 35.66 -1.40 -13.02
CA ALA A 74 35.46 -2.44 -14.01
C ALA A 74 34.40 -3.53 -13.74
N ALA A 75 33.36 -3.47 -14.59
CA ALA A 75 32.51 -4.54 -15.06
C ALA A 75 33.13 -5.95 -14.96
N ARG A 76 32.54 -6.82 -14.12
CA ARG A 76 32.52 -8.26 -14.35
C ARG A 76 31.21 -8.60 -15.04
N GLN A 77 31.29 -8.82 -16.34
CA GLN A 77 30.28 -9.49 -17.13
C GLN A 77 30.14 -10.92 -16.58
N GLN A 78 28.97 -11.26 -16.04
CA GLN A 78 28.58 -12.65 -15.79
C GLN A 78 27.94 -13.16 -17.08
N GLU A 79 28.70 -13.94 -17.83
CA GLU A 79 28.23 -14.66 -19.01
C GLU A 79 27.36 -15.86 -18.57
N PRO A 80 26.18 -16.07 -19.20
CA PRO A 80 25.21 -17.06 -18.76
C PRO A 80 25.67 -18.48 -19.14
N VAL A 81 25.71 -19.36 -18.14
CA VAL A 81 25.94 -20.80 -18.33
C VAL A 81 24.72 -21.43 -19.03
N PRO A 82 24.90 -22.17 -20.14
CA PRO A 82 23.80 -22.81 -20.85
C PRO A 82 23.24 -24.00 -20.05
N ALA A 83 21.90 -24.09 -20.01
CA ALA A 83 21.17 -25.21 -19.43
C ALA A 83 21.37 -26.51 -20.25
N PRO A 84 21.55 -27.67 -19.61
CA PRO A 84 21.62 -28.95 -20.31
C PRO A 84 20.23 -29.39 -20.78
N ALA A 85 20.16 -29.88 -22.03
CA ALA A 85 18.98 -30.45 -22.65
C ALA A 85 18.56 -31.79 -22.00
N PRO A 86 17.26 -32.09 -21.86
CA PRO A 86 16.80 -33.38 -21.35
C PRO A 86 16.88 -34.49 -22.41
N ALA A 87 17.43 -35.64 -22.00
CA ALA A 87 17.42 -36.88 -22.78
C ALA A 87 16.02 -37.54 -22.80
N PRO A 88 15.65 -38.24 -23.88
CA PRO A 88 14.32 -38.84 -24.02
C PRO A 88 14.22 -40.17 -23.25
N VAL A 89 13.22 -40.30 -22.38
CA VAL A 89 12.91 -41.56 -21.68
C VAL A 89 11.94 -42.37 -22.52
N GLN A 90 12.34 -43.61 -22.82
CA GLN A 90 11.61 -44.58 -23.62
C GLN A 90 10.39 -45.15 -22.89
N GLN A 91 9.33 -45.35 -23.66
CA GLN A 91 8.05 -45.96 -23.27
C GLN A 91 8.19 -47.50 -23.26
N PRO A 92 7.77 -48.22 -22.21
CA PRO A 92 7.74 -49.68 -22.23
C PRO A 92 6.48 -50.21 -22.96
N ALA A 93 6.68 -51.20 -23.81
CA ALA A 93 5.64 -52.02 -24.44
C ALA A 93 5.11 -53.09 -23.46
N PRO A 94 3.90 -53.65 -23.69
CA PRO A 94 3.25 -54.56 -22.76
C PRO A 94 3.81 -55.99 -22.87
N ALA A 95 3.81 -56.72 -21.75
CA ALA A 95 4.03 -58.16 -21.73
C ALA A 95 2.68 -58.84 -21.46
N ASP A 96 2.28 -59.67 -22.42
CA ASP A 96 1.18 -60.60 -22.32
C ASP A 96 1.50 -61.78 -21.40
N ASP A 97 0.41 -62.45 -21.03
CA ASP A 97 0.27 -63.90 -20.86
C ASP A 97 0.23 -64.55 -19.45
N LEU A 98 -1.01 -65.00 -19.18
CA LEU A 98 -1.39 -66.34 -18.72
C LEU A 98 -1.24 -66.68 -17.23
N CYS A 99 -2.39 -66.87 -16.59
CA CYS A 99 -2.67 -68.05 -15.77
C CYS A 99 -4.17 -68.37 -15.80
N ALA A 100 -4.50 -69.52 -16.41
CA ALA A 100 -5.79 -70.17 -16.32
C ALA A 100 -5.81 -71.15 -15.13
N ASN A 101 -6.93 -71.26 -14.41
CA ASN A 101 -7.53 -72.58 -14.16
C ASN A 101 -8.99 -72.48 -13.64
N PRO A 102 -9.85 -73.48 -13.94
CA PRO A 102 -11.30 -73.40 -13.82
C PRO A 102 -11.84 -74.10 -12.57
N VAL A 103 -12.99 -73.65 -12.07
CA VAL A 103 -13.86 -74.48 -11.21
C VAL A 103 -15.34 -74.29 -11.59
N SER A 104 -15.84 -75.33 -12.24
CA SER A 104 -17.15 -75.98 -12.17
C SER A 104 -18.45 -75.18 -11.97
N ALA A 105 -19.34 -75.44 -12.92
CA ALA A 105 -20.74 -75.05 -13.00
C ALA A 105 -21.61 -75.58 -11.86
N HIS A 106 -22.49 -74.70 -11.35
CA HIS A 106 -23.77 -75.08 -10.73
C HIS A 106 -24.86 -74.17 -11.29
N ARG A 107 -25.79 -74.73 -12.07
CA ARG A 107 -27.04 -74.07 -12.47
C ARG A 107 -28.05 -74.25 -11.33
N PRO A 108 -28.69 -73.18 -10.81
CA PRO A 108 -29.87 -73.36 -9.98
C PRO A 108 -31.06 -73.79 -10.84
N ARG A 109 -31.84 -74.73 -10.32
CA ARG A 109 -33.12 -75.17 -10.88
C ARG A 109 -34.15 -74.05 -10.75
N VAL A 110 -34.83 -73.76 -11.86
CA VAL A 110 -36.07 -73.00 -11.89
C VAL A 110 -37.15 -73.84 -11.23
N TYR A 111 -37.86 -73.26 -10.27
CA TYR A 111 -39.00 -73.86 -9.60
C TYR A 111 -40.23 -73.08 -10.09
N ASP A 112 -41.00 -73.69 -11.00
CA ASP A 112 -42.34 -73.22 -11.35
C ASP A 112 -43.30 -73.71 -10.26
N ASP A 113 -43.65 -72.83 -9.33
CA ASP A 113 -44.82 -73.02 -8.47
C ASP A 113 -45.54 -71.68 -8.35
N VAL A 114 -46.50 -71.47 -9.24
CA VAL A 114 -47.58 -70.52 -8.99
C VAL A 114 -48.89 -71.24 -9.23
N ALA A 115 -49.39 -71.85 -8.15
CA ALA A 115 -50.76 -72.27 -8.03
C ALA A 115 -51.68 -71.05 -8.20
N GLU A 116 -52.53 -71.08 -9.22
CA GLU A 116 -53.65 -70.15 -9.37
C GLU A 116 -54.67 -70.40 -8.25
N GLY A 117 -54.57 -69.64 -7.15
CA GLY A 117 -55.57 -69.55 -6.10
C GLY A 117 -56.47 -68.32 -6.30
N PRO A 118 -57.81 -68.43 -6.15
CA PRO A 118 -58.74 -67.32 -6.33
C PRO A 118 -58.67 -66.38 -5.12
N GLY A 119 -57.72 -65.44 -5.17
CA GLY A 119 -57.48 -64.51 -4.06
C GLY A 119 -56.69 -63.27 -4.45
N ALA A 120 -56.74 -62.86 -5.72
CA ALA A 120 -56.09 -61.65 -6.23
C ALA A 120 -56.67 -60.40 -5.56
N ARG A 121 -56.16 -60.06 -4.36
CA ARG A 121 -56.26 -58.72 -3.82
C ARG A 121 -55.55 -57.79 -4.79
N ARG A 122 -56.30 -56.79 -5.27
CA ARG A 122 -55.79 -55.65 -6.03
C ARG A 122 -54.66 -54.98 -5.25
N TYR A 123 -53.41 -55.32 -5.57
CA TYR A 123 -52.32 -54.39 -5.33
C TYR A 123 -52.45 -53.31 -6.39
N ARG A 124 -52.78 -52.12 -5.90
CA ARG A 124 -52.76 -50.87 -6.63
C ARG A 124 -51.32 -50.64 -7.05
N ASN A 125 -51.08 -50.62 -8.37
CA ASN A 125 -49.83 -50.16 -8.97
C ASN A 125 -49.68 -48.66 -8.64
N ASP A 126 -49.14 -48.34 -7.48
CA ASP A 126 -48.60 -47.02 -7.13
C ASP A 126 -47.06 -47.11 -7.03
N ASP A 127 -46.45 -47.96 -7.88
CA ASP A 127 -45.00 -48.11 -8.02
C ASP A 127 -44.61 -47.81 -9.48
N ASP A 128 -44.93 -46.60 -9.95
CA ASP A 128 -44.22 -45.95 -11.06
C ASP A 128 -42.93 -45.27 -10.55
N GLY A 129 -42.33 -45.82 -9.48
CA GLY A 129 -40.95 -45.57 -9.12
C GLY A 129 -40.09 -46.30 -10.13
N ARG A 130 -39.42 -45.56 -11.02
CA ARG A 130 -38.38 -46.07 -11.94
C ARG A 130 -37.65 -47.24 -11.31
N SER A 131 -37.76 -48.40 -11.94
CA SER A 131 -37.19 -49.64 -11.45
C SER A 131 -35.70 -49.47 -11.25
N SER A 132 -35.14 -50.01 -10.16
CA SER A 132 -33.68 -50.11 -9.96
C SER A 132 -32.97 -50.91 -11.06
N PHE A 133 -33.75 -51.56 -11.95
CA PHE A 133 -33.29 -52.29 -13.11
C PHE A 133 -33.60 -51.59 -14.44
N ASP A 134 -34.20 -50.40 -14.43
CA ASP A 134 -34.37 -49.60 -15.64
C ASP A 134 -32.99 -49.27 -16.23
N HIS A 135 -32.84 -49.52 -17.54
CA HIS A 135 -31.60 -49.32 -18.26
C HIS A 135 -31.20 -47.83 -18.26
N ALA A 136 -30.35 -47.44 -17.30
CA ALA A 136 -29.63 -46.18 -17.35
C ALA A 136 -28.47 -46.32 -18.36
N PRO A 137 -28.30 -45.38 -19.30
CA PRO A 137 -27.19 -45.44 -20.25
C PRO A 137 -25.85 -45.45 -19.48
N PRO A 138 -24.90 -46.33 -19.84
CA PRO A 138 -23.64 -46.52 -19.10
C PRO A 138 -22.76 -45.28 -19.06
N PHE A 139 -23.03 -44.28 -19.93
CA PHE A 139 -22.31 -43.01 -19.97
C PHE A 139 -23.28 -41.87 -19.66
N ARG A 140 -23.22 -41.36 -18.43
CA ARG A 140 -23.77 -40.03 -18.14
C ARG A 140 -23.03 -39.01 -19.00
N PRO A 141 -23.70 -38.02 -19.62
CA PRO A 141 -23.02 -37.02 -20.42
C PRO A 141 -21.95 -36.35 -19.56
N ARG A 142 -20.68 -36.53 -19.93
CA ARG A 142 -19.55 -35.94 -19.21
C ARG A 142 -19.75 -34.43 -19.24
N ARG A 143 -19.82 -33.80 -18.06
CA ARG A 143 -19.99 -32.35 -17.95
C ARG A 143 -18.92 -31.66 -18.80
N ASN A 144 -19.34 -30.90 -19.80
CA ASN A 144 -18.41 -30.25 -20.71
C ASN A 144 -17.79 -29.03 -20.02
N TRP A 145 -16.74 -29.28 -19.23
CA TRP A 145 -16.05 -28.26 -18.44
C TRP A 145 -15.55 -27.09 -19.29
N THR A 146 -15.18 -27.32 -20.56
CA THR A 146 -14.74 -26.23 -21.44
C THR A 146 -15.88 -25.26 -21.72
N ARG A 147 -17.09 -25.74 -22.03
CA ARG A 147 -18.26 -24.86 -22.22
C ARG A 147 -18.60 -24.05 -20.98
N ILE A 148 -18.52 -24.68 -19.81
CA ILE A 148 -18.80 -23.99 -18.53
C ILE A 148 -17.74 -22.94 -18.25
N ALA A 149 -16.47 -23.25 -18.49
CA ALA A 149 -15.38 -22.29 -18.40
C ALA A 149 -15.60 -21.13 -19.39
N THR A 150 -16.01 -21.40 -20.64
CA THR A 150 -16.33 -20.34 -21.62
C THR A 150 -17.45 -19.43 -21.14
N TYR A 151 -18.55 -19.99 -20.61
CA TYR A 151 -19.63 -19.18 -20.05
C TYR A 151 -19.18 -18.37 -18.83
N ALA A 152 -18.42 -18.98 -17.92
CA ALA A 152 -17.88 -18.30 -16.74
C ALA A 152 -16.93 -17.14 -17.14
N SER A 153 -16.04 -17.36 -18.11
CA SER A 153 -15.16 -16.31 -18.64
C SER A 153 -15.93 -15.20 -19.34
N ALA A 154 -16.97 -15.53 -20.11
CA ALA A 154 -17.81 -14.52 -20.75
C ALA A 154 -18.55 -13.65 -19.72
N VAL A 155 -19.13 -14.26 -18.68
CA VAL A 155 -19.78 -13.53 -17.58
C VAL A 155 -18.76 -12.67 -16.84
N PHE A 156 -17.58 -13.20 -16.52
CA PHE A 156 -16.51 -12.43 -15.87
C PHE A 156 -16.05 -11.25 -16.73
N ALA A 157 -15.87 -11.43 -18.04
CA ALA A 157 -15.47 -10.37 -18.94
C ALA A 157 -16.51 -9.24 -18.99
N VAL A 158 -17.81 -9.59 -19.09
CA VAL A 158 -18.89 -8.60 -19.03
C VAL A 158 -18.93 -7.90 -17.68
N ALA A 159 -18.78 -8.63 -16.57
CA ALA A 159 -18.73 -8.05 -15.23
C ALA A 159 -17.55 -7.08 -15.08
N ALA A 160 -16.34 -7.48 -15.49
CA ALA A 160 -15.14 -6.65 -15.43
C ALA A 160 -15.25 -5.40 -16.30
N LEU A 161 -15.79 -5.51 -17.51
CA LEU A 161 -16.04 -4.37 -18.40
C LEU A 161 -17.10 -3.44 -17.81
N SER A 162 -18.18 -3.98 -17.24
CA SER A 162 -19.22 -3.19 -16.58
C SER A 162 -18.67 -2.44 -15.35
N LEU A 163 -17.79 -3.07 -14.58
CA LEU A 163 -17.12 -2.43 -13.45
C LEU A 163 -16.17 -1.32 -13.92
N ALA A 164 -15.37 -1.57 -14.96
CA ALA A 164 -14.49 -0.55 -15.53
C ALA A 164 -15.29 0.66 -16.08
N ALA A 165 -16.41 0.40 -16.77
CA ALA A 165 -17.32 1.44 -17.24
C ALA A 165 -17.95 2.22 -16.08
N ALA A 166 -18.34 1.54 -14.99
CA ALA A 166 -18.86 2.19 -13.80
C ALA A 166 -17.81 3.11 -13.15
N VAL A 167 -16.57 2.65 -13.00
CA VAL A 167 -15.46 3.49 -12.47
C VAL A 167 -15.17 4.67 -13.40
N ALA A 168 -15.21 4.48 -14.71
CA ALA A 168 -14.99 5.56 -15.68
C ALA A 168 -16.10 6.63 -15.65
N TRP A 169 -17.35 6.24 -15.34
CA TRP A 169 -18.49 7.18 -15.32
C TRP A 169 -18.69 7.83 -13.94
N PHE A 170 -18.66 7.04 -12.87
CA PHE A 170 -18.94 7.51 -11.51
C PHE A 170 -17.68 7.96 -10.76
N GLY A 171 -16.49 7.68 -11.31
CA GLY A 171 -15.23 7.91 -10.62
C GLY A 171 -14.94 6.85 -9.56
N VAL A 172 -13.81 7.04 -8.87
CA VAL A 172 -13.39 6.16 -7.78
C VAL A 172 -14.04 6.60 -6.46
N PRO A 173 -14.67 5.69 -5.70
CA PRO A 173 -15.33 6.05 -4.44
C PRO A 173 -14.37 6.65 -3.40
N ASP A 174 -14.89 7.52 -2.53
CA ASP A 174 -14.09 8.18 -1.46
C ASP A 174 -13.56 7.22 -0.39
N TRP A 175 -14.18 6.05 -0.20
CA TRP A 175 -13.72 5.05 0.76
C TRP A 175 -12.46 4.30 0.30
N LEU A 176 -12.10 4.38 -0.99
CA LEU A 176 -10.94 3.69 -1.52
C LEU A 176 -9.68 4.53 -1.29
N PRO A 177 -8.66 4.03 -0.55
CA PRO A 177 -7.50 4.81 -0.14
C PRO A 177 -6.48 4.94 -1.27
N LEU A 178 -6.90 5.50 -2.41
CA LEU A 178 -6.00 5.83 -3.50
C LEU A 178 -5.31 7.17 -3.22
N PRO A 179 -3.98 7.27 -3.42
CA PRO A 179 -3.27 8.53 -3.27
C PRO A 179 -3.76 9.51 -4.34
N ARG A 180 -4.48 10.55 -3.90
CA ARG A 180 -4.88 11.66 -4.77
C ARG A 180 -3.74 12.69 -4.82
N PRO A 181 -3.45 13.29 -5.98
CA PRO A 181 -2.53 14.41 -6.03
C PRO A 181 -3.11 15.55 -5.19
N VAL A 182 -2.32 16.03 -4.24
CA VAL A 182 -2.72 17.13 -3.34
C VAL A 182 -2.72 18.47 -4.08
N PHE A 183 -1.88 18.57 -5.11
CA PHE A 183 -1.74 19.75 -5.95
C PHE A 183 -2.29 19.48 -7.36
N ALA A 184 -2.86 20.52 -7.98
CA ALA A 184 -3.17 20.51 -9.39
C ALA A 184 -1.90 20.31 -10.24
N GLN A 185 -2.09 19.84 -11.47
CA GLN A 185 -0.97 19.68 -12.41
C GLN A 185 -0.22 21.00 -12.61
N ALA A 186 1.09 20.89 -12.75
CA ALA A 186 1.93 22.05 -13.04
C ALA A 186 1.45 22.72 -14.34
N GLN A 187 1.16 24.02 -14.27
CA GLN A 187 0.82 24.80 -15.45
C GLN A 187 2.05 24.96 -16.34
N ALA A 188 1.90 24.70 -17.64
CA ALA A 188 3.02 24.73 -18.59
C ALA A 188 3.75 26.09 -18.64
N ASP A 189 3.01 27.19 -18.41
CA ASP A 189 3.53 28.54 -18.56
C ASP A 189 3.77 29.27 -17.22
N LEU A 190 3.29 28.75 -16.08
CA LEU A 190 3.50 29.38 -14.77
C LEU A 190 4.47 28.57 -13.92
N GLN A 191 5.60 29.18 -13.59
CA GLN A 191 6.62 28.60 -12.72
C GLN A 191 6.47 29.14 -11.29
N LEU A 192 6.40 28.21 -10.34
CA LEU A 192 6.45 28.52 -8.90
C LEU A 192 7.90 28.39 -8.42
N ASN A 193 8.43 29.44 -7.82
CA ASN A 193 9.75 29.43 -7.20
C ASN A 193 9.63 29.78 -5.71
N PHE A 194 9.55 28.75 -4.88
CA PHE A 194 9.45 28.84 -3.42
C PHE A 194 10.65 28.13 -2.78
N PRO A 195 11.81 28.80 -2.68
CA PRO A 195 13.01 28.16 -2.16
C PRO A 195 12.86 27.83 -0.67
N ALA A 196 13.21 26.60 -0.28
CA ALA A 196 13.10 26.12 1.10
C ALA A 196 13.85 27.01 2.12
N ARG A 197 14.93 27.68 1.70
CA ARG A 197 15.70 28.62 2.55
C ARG A 197 14.92 29.88 2.95
N ARG A 198 13.79 30.17 2.30
CA ARG A 198 12.92 31.32 2.64
C ARG A 198 11.67 30.91 3.40
N GLN A 199 11.61 29.66 3.83
CA GLN A 199 10.52 29.07 4.59
C GLN A 199 10.93 28.98 6.06
N ASP A 200 11.03 30.12 6.73
CA ASP A 200 11.48 30.17 8.12
C ASP A 200 10.31 30.15 9.10
N ARG A 201 10.50 29.39 10.19
CA ARG A 201 9.67 29.47 11.40
C ARG A 201 10.22 30.59 12.26
N LYS A 202 9.45 31.64 12.48
CA LYS A 202 9.83 32.72 13.39
C LYS A 202 8.96 32.66 14.65
N PRO A 203 9.57 32.62 15.85
CA PRO A 203 8.83 32.72 17.09
C PRO A 203 8.27 34.14 17.22
N LEU A 204 6.98 34.26 17.49
CA LEU A 204 6.32 35.52 17.82
C LEU A 204 6.45 35.80 19.33
N PRO A 205 6.46 37.07 19.78
CA PRO A 205 6.52 37.41 21.21
C PRO A 205 5.42 36.76 22.07
N ASP A 206 4.29 36.42 21.46
CA ASP A 206 3.15 35.76 22.11
C ASP A 206 3.34 34.24 22.31
N GLY A 207 4.50 33.69 21.93
CA GLY A 207 4.84 32.27 22.08
C GLY A 207 4.26 31.35 21.00
N THR A 208 3.53 31.90 20.03
CA THR A 208 3.09 31.22 18.80
C THR A 208 4.19 31.28 17.73
N GLU A 209 4.31 30.23 16.92
CA GLU A 209 5.21 30.22 15.77
C GLU A 209 4.40 30.59 14.53
N PHE A 210 4.88 31.56 13.74
CA PHE A 210 4.33 31.81 12.41
C PHE A 210 5.31 31.28 11.35
N PHE A 211 4.76 30.70 10.29
CA PHE A 211 5.52 30.25 9.13
C PHE A 211 5.28 31.22 7.99
N SER A 212 6.33 31.93 7.57
CA SER A 212 6.24 32.79 6.40
C SER A 212 6.56 31.99 5.16
N VAL A 213 5.60 31.88 4.24
CA VAL A 213 5.84 31.36 2.90
C VAL A 213 6.11 32.56 1.99
N SER A 214 7.31 32.61 1.42
CA SER A 214 7.65 33.60 0.40
C SER A 214 8.17 32.93 -0.86
N GLY A 215 7.67 33.38 -2.01
CA GLY A 215 8.11 32.88 -3.30
C GLY A 215 7.67 33.79 -4.44
N THR A 216 8.09 33.42 -5.64
CA THR A 216 7.74 34.14 -6.85
C THR A 216 7.01 33.24 -7.82
N ILE A 217 5.98 33.79 -8.45
CA ILE A 217 5.26 33.16 -9.54
C ILE A 217 5.64 33.93 -10.80
N SER A 218 6.21 33.24 -11.79
CA SER A 218 6.62 33.85 -13.05
C SER A 218 5.91 33.18 -14.22
N ASN A 219 5.38 34.00 -15.12
CA ASN A 219 4.87 33.51 -16.40
C ASN A 219 6.02 33.39 -17.40
N ILE A 220 6.45 32.16 -17.69
CA ILE A 220 7.50 31.84 -18.67
C ILE A 220 6.95 31.71 -20.09
N GLY A 221 5.62 31.76 -20.26
CA GLY A 221 4.95 31.66 -21.55
C GLY A 221 4.92 32.97 -22.32
N GLN A 222 4.34 32.91 -23.53
CA GLN A 222 4.18 34.04 -24.45
C GLN A 222 2.79 34.69 -24.37
N GLN A 223 1.89 34.16 -23.54
CA GLN A 223 0.51 34.64 -23.41
C GLN A 223 0.21 35.07 -21.99
N THR A 224 -0.70 36.03 -21.82
CA THR A 224 -1.23 36.38 -20.50
C THR A 224 -2.02 35.20 -19.94
N ARG A 225 -1.62 34.72 -18.76
CA ARG A 225 -2.25 33.57 -18.10
C ARG A 225 -2.95 34.01 -16.83
N ALA A 226 -4.07 33.34 -16.52
CA ALA A 226 -4.73 33.48 -15.24
C ALA A 226 -3.98 32.64 -14.20
N VAL A 227 -3.78 33.20 -13.01
CA VAL A 227 -3.07 32.54 -11.90
C VAL A 227 -4.10 31.92 -10.96
N PRO A 228 -4.12 30.59 -10.80
CA PRO A 228 -5.02 29.92 -9.86
C PRO A 228 -4.68 30.22 -8.40
N SER A 229 -5.61 29.88 -7.51
CA SER A 229 -5.33 29.79 -6.08
C SER A 229 -4.20 28.79 -5.81
N LEU A 230 -3.40 29.10 -4.81
CA LEU A 230 -2.36 28.22 -4.31
C LEU A 230 -2.90 27.42 -3.13
N LEU A 231 -2.36 26.22 -2.95
CA LEU A 231 -2.56 25.42 -1.76
C LEU A 231 -1.22 25.30 -1.03
N VAL A 232 -1.23 25.63 0.26
CA VAL A 232 -0.09 25.37 1.16
C VAL A 232 -0.45 24.18 2.03
N VAL A 233 0.42 23.18 2.01
CA VAL A 233 0.26 21.93 2.75
C VAL A 233 1.46 21.76 3.66
N LEU A 234 1.21 21.59 4.95
CA LEU A 234 2.25 21.31 5.94
C LEU A 234 2.23 19.83 6.29
N ARG A 235 3.38 19.18 6.16
CA ARG A 235 3.57 17.76 6.47
C ARG A 235 4.36 17.57 7.75
N ASP A 236 4.01 16.54 8.52
CA ASP A 236 4.82 16.09 9.65
C ASP A 236 6.01 15.22 9.20
N LYS A 237 6.85 14.77 10.14
CA LYS A 237 8.00 13.87 9.85
C LYS A 237 7.58 12.51 9.27
N ARG A 238 6.29 12.18 9.27
CA ARG A 238 5.72 10.93 8.74
C ARG A 238 5.03 11.17 7.39
N GLU A 239 5.30 12.31 6.74
CA GLU A 239 4.72 12.73 5.46
C GLU A 239 3.19 12.92 5.49
N ARG A 240 2.58 13.02 6.68
CA ARG A 240 1.14 13.23 6.82
C ARG A 240 0.82 14.71 6.78
N ILE A 241 -0.23 15.06 6.04
CA ILE A 241 -0.76 16.42 5.98
C ILE A 241 -1.39 16.74 7.34
N VAL A 242 -0.85 17.74 8.03
CA VAL A 242 -1.33 18.20 9.34
C VAL A 242 -2.04 19.56 9.27
N TYR A 243 -1.84 20.30 8.20
CA TYR A 243 -2.47 21.60 7.99
C TYR A 243 -2.50 21.92 6.50
N GLU A 244 -3.59 22.56 6.09
CA GLU A 244 -3.87 22.97 4.71
C GLU A 244 -4.47 24.38 4.74
N LYS A 245 -3.96 25.26 3.89
CA LYS A 245 -4.53 26.61 3.71
C LYS A 245 -4.46 27.04 2.26
N GLU A 246 -5.59 27.54 1.77
CA GLU A 246 -5.70 28.19 0.47
C GLU A 246 -5.17 29.62 0.53
N LEU A 247 -4.41 30.00 -0.50
CA LEU A 247 -3.87 31.34 -0.66
C LEU A 247 -4.30 31.92 -2.01
N VAL A 248 -5.02 33.04 -1.94
CA VAL A 248 -5.48 33.77 -3.13
C VAL A 248 -4.35 34.68 -3.62
N PRO A 249 -3.92 34.56 -4.89
CA PRO A 249 -2.86 35.41 -5.43
C PRO A 249 -3.33 36.87 -5.51
N PRO A 250 -2.43 37.85 -5.27
CA PRO A 250 -2.78 39.27 -5.30
C PRO A 250 -3.16 39.76 -6.70
N LYS A 251 -2.62 39.12 -7.74
CA LYS A 251 -2.97 39.36 -9.15
C LYS A 251 -3.51 38.07 -9.75
N ALA A 252 -4.72 38.14 -10.30
CA ALA A 252 -5.35 37.01 -10.97
C ALA A 252 -4.77 36.73 -12.37
N LYS A 253 -3.99 37.65 -12.96
CA LYS A 253 -3.41 37.52 -14.31
C LYS A 253 -1.98 38.02 -14.34
N LEU A 254 -1.12 37.32 -15.08
CA LEU A 254 0.27 37.70 -15.33
C LEU A 254 0.53 37.81 -16.82
N ALA A 255 1.10 38.93 -17.25
CA ALA A 255 1.59 39.10 -18.61
C ALA A 255 2.78 38.16 -18.89
N PRO A 256 3.13 37.92 -20.17
CA PRO A 256 4.32 37.15 -20.54
C PRO A 256 5.59 37.72 -19.89
N GLY A 257 6.38 36.89 -19.22
CA GLY A 257 7.59 37.29 -18.50
C GLY A 257 7.35 38.06 -17.19
N GLU A 258 6.11 38.38 -16.83
CA GLU A 258 5.79 39.05 -15.58
C GLU A 258 5.99 38.08 -14.40
N ALA A 259 6.65 38.55 -13.35
CA ALA A 259 6.80 37.85 -12.10
C ALA A 259 6.09 38.63 -10.98
N MET A 260 5.41 37.91 -10.10
CA MET A 260 4.87 38.48 -8.86
C MET A 260 5.44 37.76 -7.64
N THR A 261 5.59 38.51 -6.56
CA THR A 261 5.98 37.98 -5.25
C THR A 261 4.73 37.68 -4.43
N VAL A 262 4.70 36.49 -3.84
CA VAL A 262 3.66 36.09 -2.89
C VAL A 262 4.31 35.92 -1.53
N ASN A 263 3.86 36.69 -0.56
CA ASN A 263 4.31 36.64 0.82
C ASN A 263 3.08 36.43 1.70
N GLU A 264 2.95 35.25 2.31
CA GLU A 264 1.85 34.94 3.22
C GLU A 264 2.41 34.48 4.55
N ALA A 265 1.81 34.99 5.64
CA ALA A 265 2.07 34.53 6.98
C ALA A 265 0.98 33.54 7.41
N LEU A 266 1.39 32.32 7.71
CA LEU A 266 0.49 31.29 8.23
C LEU A 266 0.50 31.35 9.76
N THR A 267 -0.68 31.46 10.35
CA THR A 267 -0.92 31.44 11.80
C THR A 267 -1.49 30.09 12.22
N ASP A 268 -1.41 29.79 13.52
CA ASP A 268 -2.03 28.60 14.15
C ASP A 268 -1.51 27.26 13.63
N ILE A 269 -0.21 27.19 13.35
CA ILE A 269 0.43 26.00 12.78
C ILE A 269 0.72 24.97 13.88
N PRO A 270 0.35 23.70 13.68
CA PRO A 270 0.71 22.64 14.61
C PRO A 270 2.22 22.50 14.75
N ARG A 271 2.72 22.34 15.98
CA ARG A 271 4.15 22.07 16.26
C ARG A 271 4.70 20.81 15.57
N ALA A 272 3.82 19.89 15.16
CA ALA A 272 4.18 18.66 14.47
C ALA A 272 4.61 18.87 13.00
N SER A 273 4.36 20.04 12.39
CA SER A 273 4.74 20.31 11.00
C SER A 273 6.26 20.42 10.85
N ALA A 274 6.84 19.66 9.91
CA ALA A 274 8.28 19.65 9.62
C ALA A 274 8.61 20.28 8.26
N ALA A 275 7.77 20.09 7.24
CA ALA A 275 8.00 20.58 5.89
C ALA A 275 6.75 21.26 5.32
N ALA A 276 6.93 22.29 4.49
CA ALA A 276 5.86 22.92 3.75
C ALA A 276 6.02 22.68 2.25
N GLU A 277 4.93 22.27 1.62
CA GLU A 277 4.81 22.14 0.17
C GLU A 277 3.79 23.15 -0.31
N ILE A 278 4.09 23.78 -1.44
CA ILE A 278 3.22 24.77 -2.08
C ILE A 278 3.00 24.34 -3.52
N GLY A 279 1.75 24.33 -3.94
CA GLY A 279 1.39 24.04 -5.32
C GLY A 279 0.07 24.69 -5.70
N TRP A 280 -0.38 24.39 -6.91
CA TRP A 280 -1.68 24.86 -7.38
C TRP A 280 -2.80 24.12 -6.65
N LYS A 281 -3.85 24.84 -6.28
CA LYS A 281 -5.06 24.22 -5.72
C LYS A 281 -5.76 23.40 -6.83
N PRO A 282 -6.12 22.13 -6.58
CA PRO A 282 -6.95 21.35 -7.51
C PRO A 282 -8.37 21.93 -7.58
N ASP A 283 -8.97 21.91 -8.77
CA ASP A 283 -10.35 22.34 -9.04
C ASP A 283 -11.39 21.38 -8.43
#